data_AF-A0A968Z0G8-F1
#
_entry.id   AF-A0A968Z0G8-F1
#
_cell.length_a   1.000
_cell.length_b   1.000
_cell.length_c   1.000
_cell.angle_alpha   90.00
_cell.angle_beta   90.00
_cell.angle_gamma   90.00
#
_symmetry.space_group_name_H-M   'P 1'
#
loop_
_entity.id
_entity.type
_entity.pdbx_description
1 polymer ?
#
loop_
_entity_poly.entity_id
_entity_poly.type
_entity_poly.pdbx_seq_one_letter_code
_entity_poly.pdbx_strand_id
1 'polypeptide(L)' 'MSAEDRMKATAKNVEGKVQEAAGEVSGDPQDKAEGKSKQVEAQARHAKEDVKDNMKKALD' A
#
# COMPACT_ATOMS: atom_id res chain seq x y z
N MET A 1 -23.29 -11.99 -12.29
CA MET A 1 -23.33 -10.73 -11.53
C MET A 1 -24.52 -9.92 -12.03
N SER A 2 -25.45 -9.56 -11.14
CA SER A 2 -26.67 -8.83 -11.48
C SER A 2 -26.41 -7.32 -11.64
N ALA A 3 -27.38 -6.57 -12.19
CA ALA A 3 -27.30 -5.11 -12.30
C ALA A 3 -27.11 -4.41 -10.94
N GLU A 4 -27.71 -4.97 -9.89
CA GLU A 4 -27.55 -4.50 -8.50
C GLU A 4 -26.12 -4.66 -7.98
N ASP A 5 -25.42 -5.75 -8.34
CA ASP A 5 -24.00 -5.93 -7.99
C ASP A 5 -23.13 -4.86 -8.65
N ARG A 6 -23.42 -4.54 -9.92
CA ARG A 6 -22.70 -3.49 -10.64
C ARG A 6 -22.93 -2.12 -10.00
N MET A 7 -24.16 -1.82 -9.61
CA MET A 7 -24.50 -0.55 -8.97
C MET A 7 -23.85 -0.42 -7.58
N LYS A 8 -23.83 -1.49 -6.77
CA LYS A 8 -23.10 -1.53 -5.49
C LYS A 8 -21.59 -1.36 -5.68
N ALA A 9 -21.02 -1.99 -6.71
CA ALA A 9 -19.61 -1.84 -7.02
C ALA A 9 -19.27 -0.40 -7.41
N THR A 10 -20.10 0.25 -8.24
CA THR A 10 -19.92 1.65 -8.62
C THR A 10 -20.06 2.60 -7.42
N ALA A 11 -21.06 2.40 -6.56
CA ALA A 11 -21.24 3.20 -5.36
C ALA A 11 -20.03 3.12 -4.41
N LYS A 12 -19.53 1.91 -4.15
CA LYS A 12 -18.30 1.70 -3.37
C LYS A 12 -17.08 2.37 -4.00
N ASN A 13 -16.98 2.36 -5.33
CA ASN A 13 -15.85 2.97 -6.03
C ASN A 13 -15.87 4.51 -5.92
N VAL A 14 -17.06 5.12 -5.90
CA VAL A 14 -17.22 6.57 -5.68
C VAL A 14 -16.92 6.94 -4.23
N GLU A 15 -17.43 6.17 -3.26
CA GLU A 15 -17.14 6.37 -1.84
C GLU A 15 -15.64 6.24 -1.52
N GLY A 16 -14.98 5.22 -2.09
CA GLY A 16 -13.53 5.04 -1.99
C GLY A 16 -12.75 6.22 -2.55
N LYS A 17 -13.15 6.75 -3.73
CA LYS A 17 -12.52 7.95 -4.31
C LYS A 17 -12.70 9.20 -3.46
N VAL A 18 -13.86 9.34 -2.81
CA VAL A 18 -14.11 10.46 -1.89
C VAL A 18 -13.26 10.33 -0.63
N GLN A 19 -13.08 9.12 -0.10
CA GLN A 19 -12.16 8.86 1.01
C GLN A 19 -10.69 9.08 0.64
N GLU A 20 -10.25 8.66 -0.54
CA GLU A 20 -8.90 8.94 -1.05
C GLU A 20 -8.67 10.44 -1.16
N ALA A 21 -9.58 11.16 -1.82
CA ALA A 21 -9.49 12.62 -1.96
C ALA A 21 -9.50 13.32 -0.59
N ALA A 22 -10.33 12.85 0.35
CA ALA A 22 -10.34 13.37 1.71
C ALA A 22 -9.05 13.04 2.46
N GLY A 23 -8.44 11.87 2.27
CA GLY A 23 -7.15 11.51 2.86
C GLY A 23 -5.98 12.32 2.28
N GLU A 24 -5.97 12.54 0.96
CA GLU A 24 -4.98 13.39 0.28
C GLU A 24 -5.13 14.87 0.66
N VAL A 25 -6.37 15.37 0.79
CA VAL A 25 -6.68 16.76 1.16
C VAL A 25 -6.50 17.01 2.66
N SER A 26 -6.93 16.07 3.52
CA SER A 26 -6.75 16.16 4.97
C SER A 26 -5.27 16.13 5.34
N GLY A 27 -4.43 15.51 4.50
CA GLY A 27 -2.98 15.51 4.66
C GLY A 27 -2.59 15.06 6.06
N ASP A 28 -3.30 14.06 6.60
CA ASP A 28 -3.22 13.71 8.00
C ASP A 28 -1.77 13.31 8.32
N PRO A 29 -1.07 14.05 9.20
CA PRO A 29 0.34 13.84 9.46
C PRO A 29 0.60 12.42 9.98
N GLN A 30 -0.42 11.76 10.55
CA GLN A 30 -0.37 10.35 10.92
C GLN A 30 -0.24 9.43 9.71
N ASP A 31 -1.08 9.55 8.67
CA ASP A 31 -1.01 8.70 7.47
C ASP A 31 0.30 8.92 6.70
N LYS A 32 0.77 10.17 6.64
CA LYS A 32 2.06 10.50 6.00
C LYS A 32 3.24 9.92 6.77
N ALA A 33 3.19 9.93 8.11
CA ALA A 33 4.21 9.32 8.95
C ALA A 33 4.18 7.79 8.88
N GLU A 34 2.98 7.20 8.90
CA GLU A 34 2.81 5.75 8.80
C GLU A 34 3.25 5.22 7.43
N GLY A 35 2.93 5.93 6.35
CA GLY A 35 3.41 5.64 5.00
C GLY A 35 4.93 5.69 4.89
N LYS A 36 5.58 6.71 5.47
CA LYS A 36 7.05 6.79 5.53
C LYS A 36 7.67 5.66 6.35
N SER A 37 7.10 5.33 7.51
CA SER A 37 7.58 4.21 8.34
C SER A 37 7.47 2.87 7.59
N LYS A 38 6.36 2.62 6.91
CA LYS A 38 6.17 1.42 6.09
C LYS A 38 7.17 1.33 4.93
N GLN A 39 7.48 2.46 4.27
CA GLN A 39 8.52 2.50 3.23
C GLN A 39 9.93 2.20 3.76
N VAL A 40 10.26 2.68 4.96
CA VAL A 40 11.55 2.37 5.61
C VAL A 40 11.63 0.89 5.98
N GLU A 41 10.56 0.33 6.55
CA GLU A 41 10.52 -1.09 6.90
C GLU A 41 10.63 -1.99 5.65
N ALA A 42 9.95 -1.63 4.56
CA ALA A 42 10.05 -2.36 3.29
C ALA A 42 11.47 -2.35 2.72
N GLN A 43 12.15 -1.20 2.73
CA GLN A 43 13.56 -1.10 2.29
C GLN A 43 14.50 -1.94 3.15
N ALA A 44 14.31 -1.92 4.48
CA ALA A 44 15.11 -2.73 5.39
C ALA A 44 14.91 -4.24 5.16
N ARG A 45 13.67 -4.68 4.90
CA ARG A 45 13.39 -6.08 4.57
C ARG A 45 14.02 -6.49 3.24
N HIS A 46 13.89 -5.66 2.20
CA HIS A 46 14.51 -5.92 0.90
C HIS A 46 16.03 -6.03 1.00
N ALA A 47 16.69 -5.08 1.68
CA ALA A 47 18.13 -5.14 1.87
C ALA A 47 18.57 -6.43 2.60
N LYS A 48 17.77 -6.88 3.59
CA LYS A 48 18.05 -8.12 4.31
C LYS A 48 17.87 -9.36 3.43
N GLU A 49 16.88 -9.34 2.55
CA GLU A 49 16.59 -10.42 1.60
C GLU A 49 17.66 -10.48 0.51
N ASP A 50 18.05 -9.34 -0.08
CA ASP A 50 19.16 -9.23 -1.05
C ASP A 50 20.48 -9.78 -0.48
N VAL A 51 20.79 -9.49 0.79
CA VAL A 51 21.99 -10.04 1.44
C VAL A 51 21.87 -11.55 1.57
N LYS A 52 20.70 -12.08 1.94
CA LYS A 52 20.47 -13.52 2.08
C LYS A 52 20.56 -14.24 0.75
N ASP A 53 19.99 -13.67 -0.31
CA ASP A 53 20.03 -14.22 -1.68
C ASP A 53 21.46 -14.24 -2.22
N ASN A 54 22.24 -13.17 -2.03
CA ASN A 54 23.64 -13.12 -2.44
C ASN A 54 24.50 -14.14 -1.69
N MET A 55 24.28 -14.31 -0.38
CA MET A 55 25.00 -15.29 0.42
C MET A 55 24.67 -16.72 -0.02
N LYS A 56 23.41 -16.98 -0.37
CA LYS A 56 22.96 -18.27 -0.88
C LYS A 56 23.57 -18.57 -2.26
N LYS A 57 23.65 -17.59 -3.15
CA LYS A 57 24.35 -17.70 -4.45
C LYS A 57 25.86 -17.93 -4.33
N ALA A 58 26.50 -17.41 -3.28
CA ALA A 58 27.93 -17.59 -3.06
C ALA A 58 28.29 -18.94 -2.43
N LEU A 59 27.31 -19.62 -1.83
CA LEU A 59 27.43 -20.94 -1.20
C LEU A 59 27.04 -22.09 -2.15
N ASP A 60 26.39 -21.81 -3.27
CA ASP A 60 26.04 -22.77 -4.33
C ASP A 60 27.21 -22.94 -5.33
#